data_AF-A0A562V2A3-F1
#
_entry.id   AF-A0A562V2A3-F1
#
_cell.length_a   1.000
_cell.length_b   1.000
_cell.length_c   1.000
_cell.angle_alpha   90.00
_cell.angle_beta   90.00
_cell.angle_gamma   90.00
#
_symmetry.space_group_name_H-M   'P 1'
#
loop_
_entity.id
_entity.type
_entity.pdbx_description
1 polymer ?
#
loop_
_entity_poly.entity_id
_entity_poly.type
_entity_poly.pdbx_seq_one_letter_code
_entity_poly.pdbx_strand_id
1 'polypeptide(L)'
;MSKRDKYRQMLRAGLVGDYDTAERYGAELGEVSWQDSGVLVNALFTLTVQDKFDDDADRDDIRAFVRQLLDDYSTADPPLKPLMAEGLIRSVLGEDELYREIDKVEAIPTQTAIAYKLVSDANLSTEQIDELLADASELADRWSN
;
A
#
# COMPACT_ATOMS: atom_id res chain seq x y z
N MET A 1 6.19 22.55 -1.91
CA MET A 1 6.05 21.09 -1.86
C MET A 1 4.68 20.75 -2.42
N SER A 2 4.61 19.88 -3.44
CA SER A 2 3.32 19.47 -4.02
C SER A 2 2.52 18.60 -3.04
N LYS A 3 1.22 18.39 -3.30
CA LYS A 3 0.41 17.44 -2.51
C LYS A 3 0.99 16.03 -2.58
N ARG A 4 1.46 15.62 -3.76
CA ARG A 4 2.10 14.32 -3.98
C ARG A 4 3.40 14.17 -3.20
N ASP A 5 4.23 15.22 -3.12
CA ASP A 5 5.45 15.19 -2.30
C ASP A 5 5.13 15.06 -0.81
N LYS A 6 4.13 15.81 -0.32
CA LYS A 6 3.65 15.68 1.07
C LYS A 6 3.15 14.26 1.35
N TYR A 7 2.39 13.69 0.43
CA TYR A 7 1.88 12.33 0.55
C TYR A 7 3.00 11.30 0.54
N ARG A 8 4.03 11.46 -0.30
CA ARG A 8 5.24 10.63 -0.26
C ARG A 8 5.95 10.72 1.09
N GLN A 9 6.07 11.91 1.67
CA GLN A 9 6.68 12.07 3.00
C GLN A 9 5.84 11.43 4.10
N MET A 10 4.51 11.50 4.00
CA MET A 10 3.59 10.79 4.89
C MET A 10 3.81 9.27 4.82
N LEU A 11 3.87 8.70 3.61
CA LEU A 11 4.13 7.27 3.41
C LEU A 11 5.50 6.88 3.96
N ARG A 12 6.55 7.63 3.62
CA ARG A 12 7.91 7.40 4.13
C ARG A 12 7.94 7.34 5.64
N ALA A 13 7.33 8.32 6.31
CA ALA A 13 7.27 8.38 7.77
C ALA A 13 6.58 7.13 8.35
N GLY A 14 5.45 6.70 7.77
CA GLY A 14 4.78 5.48 8.20
C GLY A 14 5.62 4.21 7.99
N LEU A 15 6.32 4.10 6.86
CA LEU A 15 7.17 2.94 6.53
C LEU A 15 8.39 2.82 7.44
N VAL A 16 8.96 3.94 7.92
CA VAL A 16 10.07 3.93 8.89
C VAL A 16 9.62 3.91 10.35
N GLY A 17 8.31 3.83 10.60
CA GLY A 17 7.72 3.81 11.96
C GLY A 17 7.65 5.17 12.66
N ASP A 18 7.88 6.28 11.95
CA ASP A 18 7.67 7.65 12.46
C ASP A 18 6.20 8.05 12.30
N TYR A 19 5.35 7.44 13.12
CA TYR A 19 3.90 7.63 13.06
C TYR A 19 3.44 9.05 13.39
N ASP A 20 4.17 9.76 14.28
CA ASP A 20 3.88 11.16 14.62
C ASP A 20 4.06 12.06 13.39
N THR A 21 5.14 11.87 12.62
CA THR A 21 5.36 12.61 11.38
C THR A 21 4.34 12.22 10.31
N ALA A 22 3.97 10.93 10.22
CA ALA A 22 2.95 10.47 9.29
C ALA A 22 1.58 11.11 9.60
N GLU A 23 1.16 11.10 10.87
CA GLU A 23 -0.09 11.72 11.32
C GLU A 23 -0.10 13.22 11.01
N ARG A 24 0.99 13.94 11.29
CA ARG A 24 1.11 15.36 10.98
C ARG A 24 0.92 15.64 9.50
N TYR A 25 1.59 14.89 8.62
CA TYR A 25 1.41 15.07 7.18
C TYR A 25 -0.01 14.70 6.72
N GLY A 26 -0.60 13.65 7.27
CA GLY A 26 -1.99 13.25 7.00
C GLY A 26 -2.99 14.35 7.35
N ALA A 27 -2.87 14.94 8.54
CA ALA A 27 -3.71 16.05 8.98
C ALA A 27 -3.56 17.30 8.08
N GLU A 28 -2.35 17.60 7.60
CA GLU A 28 -2.11 18.69 6.65
C GLU A 28 -2.67 18.43 5.24
N LEU A 29 -2.77 17.16 4.84
CA LEU A 29 -3.23 16.75 3.52
C LEU A 29 -4.77 16.75 3.40
N GLY A 30 -5.48 16.47 4.49
CA GLY A 30 -6.95 16.37 4.50
C GLY A 30 -7.45 15.26 3.58
N GLU A 31 -8.61 15.45 2.96
CA GLU A 31 -9.07 14.55 1.89
C GLU A 31 -8.19 14.71 0.65
N VAL A 32 -7.52 13.61 0.26
CA VAL A 32 -6.66 13.56 -0.92
C VAL A 32 -7.36 12.78 -2.03
N SER A 33 -7.37 13.35 -3.24
CA SER A 33 -8.01 12.68 -4.39
C SER A 33 -7.20 11.46 -4.84
N TRP A 34 -7.87 10.50 -5.49
CA TRP A 34 -7.19 9.36 -6.13
C TRP A 34 -6.05 9.79 -7.07
N GLN A 35 -6.25 10.90 -7.81
CA GLN A 35 -5.26 11.43 -8.76
C GLN A 35 -4.05 12.06 -8.06
N ASP A 36 -4.25 12.62 -6.85
CA ASP A 36 -3.18 13.26 -6.09
C ASP A 36 -2.33 12.26 -5.29
N SER A 37 -2.90 11.11 -4.89
CA SER A 37 -2.21 10.16 -3.99
C SER A 37 -2.50 8.67 -4.22
N GLY A 38 -3.68 8.31 -4.71
CA GLY A 38 -4.10 6.92 -4.87
C GLY A 38 -3.21 6.14 -5.84
N VAL A 39 -2.77 6.78 -6.93
CA VAL A 39 -1.86 6.15 -7.90
C VAL A 39 -0.51 5.78 -7.27
N LEU A 40 0.03 6.63 -6.37
CA LEU A 40 1.28 6.36 -5.67
C LEU A 40 1.14 5.20 -4.67
N VAL A 41 0.05 5.16 -3.91
CA VAL A 41 -0.24 4.02 -3.01
C VAL A 41 -0.37 2.74 -3.80
N ASN A 42 -1.12 2.75 -4.90
CA ASN A 42 -1.30 1.59 -5.75
C ASN A 42 0.03 1.08 -6.33
N ALA A 43 0.93 2.00 -6.71
CA ALA A 43 2.25 1.66 -7.22
C ALA A 43 3.14 1.03 -6.14
N LEU A 44 3.19 1.63 -4.95
CA LEU A 44 3.91 1.09 -3.79
C LEU A 44 3.38 -0.31 -3.40
N PHE A 45 2.06 -0.45 -3.34
CA PHE A 45 1.38 -1.71 -3.08
C PHE A 45 1.75 -2.77 -4.13
N THR A 46 1.71 -2.43 -5.42
CA THR A 46 2.05 -3.35 -6.51
C THR A 46 3.49 -3.85 -6.38
N LEU A 47 4.45 -2.94 -6.17
CA LEU A 47 5.87 -3.30 -6.04
C LEU A 47 6.13 -4.18 -4.83
N THR A 48 5.54 -3.85 -3.67
CA THR A 48 5.73 -4.64 -2.44
C THR A 48 5.08 -6.01 -2.53
N VAL A 49 3.93 -6.14 -3.20
CA VAL A 49 3.30 -7.44 -3.45
C VAL A 49 4.15 -8.29 -4.38
N GLN A 50 4.65 -7.73 -5.48
CA GLN A 50 5.51 -8.44 -6.43
C GLN A 50 6.84 -8.89 -5.81
N ASP A 51 7.40 -8.09 -4.89
CA ASP A 51 8.62 -8.46 -4.17
C ASP A 51 8.38 -9.62 -3.18
N LYS A 52 7.23 -9.60 -2.48
CA LYS A 52 6.89 -10.63 -1.49
C LYS A 52 6.41 -11.94 -2.10
N PHE A 53 5.49 -11.83 -3.05
CA PHE A 53 4.77 -12.93 -3.64
C PHE A 53 5.27 -13.07 -5.07
N ASP A 54 6.09 -14.11 -5.30
CA ASP A 54 6.48 -14.50 -6.66
C ASP A 54 5.23 -14.91 -7.47
N ASP A 55 5.36 -15.03 -8.78
CA ASP A 55 4.25 -15.38 -9.69
C ASP A 55 3.58 -16.74 -9.35
N ASP A 56 4.27 -17.57 -8.54
CA ASP A 56 3.82 -18.89 -8.08
C ASP A 56 3.27 -18.91 -6.64
N ALA A 57 3.01 -17.76 -6.01
CA ALA A 57 2.48 -17.71 -4.65
C ALA A 57 1.15 -18.48 -4.51
N ASP A 58 1.11 -19.48 -3.61
CA ASP A 58 -0.11 -20.26 -3.39
C ASP A 58 -1.14 -19.43 -2.62
N ARG A 59 -2.42 -19.71 -2.87
CA ARG A 59 -3.57 -19.08 -2.22
C ARG A 59 -3.53 -19.22 -0.70
N ASP A 60 -2.94 -20.30 -0.19
CA ASP A 60 -2.80 -20.50 1.25
C ASP A 60 -1.79 -19.54 1.88
N ASP A 61 -0.74 -19.13 1.17
CA ASP A 61 0.22 -18.13 1.64
C ASP A 61 -0.42 -16.74 1.71
N ILE A 62 -1.16 -16.36 0.66
CA ILE A 62 -1.93 -15.10 0.64
C ILE A 62 -2.93 -15.08 1.80
N ARG A 63 -3.66 -16.18 2.01
CA ARG A 63 -4.62 -16.28 3.11
C ARG A 63 -3.95 -16.20 4.48
N ALA A 64 -2.79 -16.83 4.66
CA ALA A 64 -2.03 -16.75 5.90
C ALA A 64 -1.56 -15.32 6.16
N PHE A 65 -1.05 -14.64 5.14
CA PHE A 65 -0.67 -13.23 5.22
C PHE A 65 -1.86 -12.34 5.59
N VAL A 66 -3.01 -12.49 4.91
CA VAL A 66 -4.20 -11.69 5.20
C VAL A 66 -4.71 -11.92 6.61
N ARG A 67 -4.66 -13.15 7.14
CA ARG A 67 -5.01 -13.39 8.55
C ARG A 67 -4.12 -12.61 9.51
N GLN A 68 -2.81 -12.66 9.31
CA GLN A 68 -1.87 -11.88 10.12
C GLN A 68 -2.10 -10.38 9.99
N LEU A 69 -2.36 -9.89 8.77
CA LEU A 69 -2.71 -8.49 8.53
C LEU A 69 -3.93 -8.07 9.34
N LEU A 70 -4.98 -8.89 9.38
CA LEU A 70 -6.20 -8.57 10.13
C LEU A 70 -5.96 -8.59 11.65
N ASP A 71 -5.07 -9.46 12.14
CA ASP A 71 -4.69 -9.49 13.55
C ASP A 71 -3.90 -8.23 13.93
N ASP A 72 -2.90 -7.86 13.11
CA ASP A 72 -2.06 -6.66 13.28
C ASP A 72 -2.90 -5.36 13.26
N TYR A 73 -3.94 -5.32 12.43
CA TYR A 73 -4.84 -4.19 12.25
C TYR A 73 -6.23 -4.42 12.88
N SER A 74 -6.33 -5.24 13.92
CA SER A 74 -7.60 -5.60 14.56
C SER A 74 -8.39 -4.42 15.15
N THR A 75 -7.73 -3.28 15.38
CA THR A 75 -8.33 -2.04 15.87
C THR A 75 -8.51 -0.97 14.78
N ALA A 76 -8.33 -1.32 13.51
CA ALA A 76 -8.51 -0.37 12.40
C ALA A 76 -9.97 0.08 12.28
N ASP A 77 -10.17 1.36 11.96
CA ASP A 77 -11.48 1.96 11.70
C ASP A 77 -11.43 2.77 10.38
N PRO A 78 -12.15 2.35 9.32
CA PRO A 78 -13.01 1.17 9.25
C PRO A 78 -12.20 -0.15 9.30
N PRO A 79 -12.82 -1.27 9.73
CA PRO A 79 -12.17 -2.58 9.71
C PRO A 79 -11.74 -3.00 8.30
N LEU A 80 -10.56 -3.60 8.19
CA LEU A 80 -10.09 -4.20 6.95
C LEU A 80 -10.98 -5.39 6.55
N LYS A 81 -11.34 -5.46 5.26
CA LYS A 81 -12.19 -6.52 4.72
C LYS A 81 -11.32 -7.66 4.19
N PRO A 82 -11.40 -8.90 4.73
CA PRO A 82 -10.52 -10.01 4.34
C PRO A 82 -10.52 -10.29 2.83
N LEU A 83 -11.71 -10.39 2.23
CA LEU A 83 -11.86 -10.70 0.81
C LEU A 83 -11.33 -9.58 -0.09
N MET A 84 -11.41 -8.33 0.36
CA MET A 84 -10.84 -7.19 -0.37
C MET A 84 -9.31 -7.27 -0.34
N ALA A 85 -8.71 -7.56 0.82
CA ALA A 85 -7.26 -7.72 0.93
C ALA A 85 -6.74 -8.87 0.05
N GLU A 86 -7.39 -10.04 0.10
CA GLU A 86 -7.05 -11.17 -0.77
C GLU A 86 -7.21 -10.81 -2.27
N GLY A 87 -8.32 -10.17 -2.63
CA GLY A 87 -8.60 -9.77 -4.01
C GLY A 87 -7.60 -8.76 -4.57
N LEU A 88 -7.20 -7.78 -3.75
CA LEU A 88 -6.17 -6.80 -4.13
C LEU A 88 -4.83 -7.48 -4.41
N ILE A 89 -4.37 -8.37 -3.54
CA ILE A 89 -3.09 -9.08 -3.72
C ILE A 89 -3.14 -9.94 -4.99
N ARG A 90 -4.19 -10.76 -5.14
CA ARG A 90 -4.36 -11.63 -6.32
C ARG A 90 -4.46 -10.86 -7.63
N SER A 91 -5.02 -9.64 -7.59
CA SER A 91 -5.08 -8.80 -8.79
C SER A 91 -3.71 -8.35 -9.31
N VAL A 92 -2.73 -8.18 -8.41
CA VAL A 92 -1.34 -7.89 -8.80
C VAL A 92 -0.67 -9.13 -9.40
N LEU A 93 -1.06 -10.32 -8.93
CA LEU A 93 -0.54 -11.62 -9.35
C LEU A 93 -1.26 -12.22 -10.57
N GLY A 94 -1.99 -11.39 -11.34
CA GLY A 94 -2.55 -11.77 -12.63
C GLY A 94 -4.07 -12.03 -12.67
N GLU A 95 -4.78 -11.96 -11.54
CA GLU A 95 -6.25 -12.00 -11.52
C GLU A 95 -6.83 -10.57 -11.60
N ASP A 96 -6.48 -9.83 -12.66
CA ASP A 96 -6.70 -8.39 -12.82
C ASP A 96 -8.19 -7.99 -12.79
N GLU A 97 -9.08 -8.92 -13.13
CA GLU A 97 -10.53 -8.74 -13.07
C GLU A 97 -11.03 -8.44 -11.65
N LEU A 98 -10.37 -8.97 -10.62
CA LEU A 98 -10.75 -8.76 -9.22
C LEU A 98 -10.62 -7.28 -8.82
N TYR A 99 -9.64 -6.57 -9.38
CA TYR A 99 -9.46 -5.15 -9.10
C TYR A 99 -10.60 -4.29 -9.65
N ARG A 100 -11.26 -4.73 -10.74
CA ARG A 100 -12.34 -3.98 -11.39
C ARG A 100 -13.62 -3.93 -10.55
N GLU A 101 -13.78 -4.87 -9.62
CA GLU A 101 -14.93 -4.95 -8.71
C GLU A 101 -14.74 -4.14 -7.42
N ILE A 102 -13.53 -3.60 -7.19
CA ILE A 102 -13.16 -2.88 -5.98
C ILE A 102 -13.21 -1.38 -6.24
N ASP A 103 -13.92 -0.64 -5.38
CA ASP A 103 -13.89 0.82 -5.42
C ASP A 103 -12.47 1.31 -5.06
N LYS A 104 -11.92 2.18 -5.91
CA LYS A 104 -10.54 2.65 -5.78
C LYS A 104 -10.30 3.45 -4.51
N VAL A 105 -11.29 4.20 -4.04
CA VAL A 105 -11.19 4.99 -2.80
C VAL A 105 -11.25 4.05 -1.61
N GLU A 106 -12.12 3.03 -1.64
CA GLU A 106 -12.16 1.98 -0.61
C GLU A 106 -10.89 1.11 -0.58
N ALA A 107 -10.19 0.95 -1.71
CA ALA A 107 -8.97 0.15 -1.78
C ALA A 107 -7.78 0.77 -1.03
N ILE A 108 -7.68 2.11 -1.01
CA ILE A 108 -6.48 2.83 -0.51
C ILE A 108 -6.09 2.40 0.90
N PRO A 109 -6.98 2.43 1.92
CA PRO A 109 -6.59 2.05 3.28
C PRO A 109 -6.05 0.63 3.37
N THR A 110 -6.67 -0.31 2.63
CA THR A 110 -6.26 -1.71 2.60
C THR A 110 -4.91 -1.87 1.90
N GLN A 111 -4.69 -1.19 0.77
CA GLN A 111 -3.40 -1.20 0.05
C GLN A 111 -2.28 -0.61 0.90
N THR A 112 -2.53 0.50 1.61
CA THR A 112 -1.56 1.10 2.54
C THR A 112 -1.20 0.13 3.66
N ALA A 113 -2.18 -0.50 4.31
CA ALA A 113 -1.94 -1.45 5.39
C ALA A 113 -1.12 -2.67 4.92
N ILE A 114 -1.44 -3.20 3.73
CA ILE A 114 -0.68 -4.30 3.12
C ILE A 114 0.77 -3.87 2.86
N ALA A 115 0.97 -2.73 2.19
CA ALA A 115 2.32 -2.24 1.88
C ALA A 115 3.15 -2.01 3.15
N TYR A 116 2.56 -1.42 4.19
CA TYR A 116 3.24 -1.17 5.47
C TYR A 116 3.64 -2.48 6.14
N LYS A 117 2.74 -3.47 6.17
CA LYS A 117 3.05 -4.79 6.72
C LYS A 117 4.18 -5.47 5.94
N LEU A 118 4.12 -5.46 4.61
CA LEU A 118 5.14 -6.10 3.77
C LEU A 118 6.52 -5.47 3.96
N VAL A 119 6.60 -4.15 4.00
CA VAL A 119 7.86 -3.43 4.24
C VAL A 119 8.40 -3.71 5.65
N SER A 120 7.52 -3.74 6.65
CA SER A 120 7.88 -4.09 8.04
C SER A 120 8.40 -5.53 8.14
N ASP A 121 7.69 -6.50 7.57
CA ASP A 121 8.07 -7.92 7.57
C ASP A 121 9.42 -8.15 6.84
N ALA A 122 9.69 -7.36 5.80
CA ALA A 122 10.95 -7.40 5.05
C ALA A 122 12.14 -6.74 5.79
N ASN A 123 11.89 -5.99 6.87
CA ASN A 123 12.91 -5.27 7.65
C ASN A 123 13.81 -4.37 6.78
N LEU A 124 13.21 -3.62 5.85
CA LEU A 124 13.95 -2.74 4.96
C LEU A 124 14.66 -1.61 5.72
N SER A 125 15.87 -1.25 5.28
CA SER A 125 16.55 -0.05 5.77
C SER A 125 15.87 1.23 5.26
N THR A 126 16.17 2.36 5.91
CA THR A 126 15.69 3.68 5.47
C THR A 126 16.04 3.95 4.00
N GLU A 127 17.24 3.58 3.57
CA GLU A 127 17.71 3.75 2.20
C GLU A 127 16.90 2.88 1.22
N GLN A 128 16.63 1.62 1.57
CA GLN A 128 15.80 0.73 0.76
C GLN A 128 14.35 1.22 0.67
N ILE A 129 13.81 1.80 1.74
CA ILE A 129 12.48 2.44 1.73
C ILE A 129 12.48 3.66 0.80
N ASP A 130 13.55 4.46 0.81
CA ASP A 130 13.68 5.62 -0.06
C ASP A 130 13.76 5.25 -1.54
N GLU A 131 14.47 4.16 -1.86
CA GLU A 131 14.54 3.55 -3.20
C GLU A 131 13.17 3.03 -3.64
N LEU A 132 12.51 2.22 -2.79
CA LEU A 132 11.17 1.69 -3.07
C LEU A 132 10.15 2.81 -3.34
N LEU A 133 10.20 3.91 -2.59
CA LEU A 133 9.31 5.07 -2.82
C LEU A 133 9.67 5.83 -4.09
N ALA A 134 10.93 5.84 -4.50
CA ALA A 134 11.35 6.41 -5.79
C ALA A 134 10.79 5.57 -6.95
N ASP A 135 10.93 4.24 -6.89
CA ASP A 135 10.40 3.31 -7.89
C ASP A 135 8.87 3.39 -7.98
N ALA A 136 8.19 3.45 -6.83
CA ALA A 136 6.75 3.65 -6.78
C ALA A 136 6.32 4.99 -7.39
N SER A 137 7.13 6.05 -7.23
CA SER A 137 6.86 7.35 -7.85
C SER A 137 6.99 7.29 -9.36
N GLU A 138 8.04 6.64 -9.88
CA GLU A 138 8.24 6.46 -11.32
C GLU A 138 7.12 5.61 -11.94
N LEU A 139 6.73 4.51 -11.28
CA LEU A 139 5.63 3.67 -11.73
C LEU A 139 4.30 4.45 -11.76
N ALA A 140 4.03 5.25 -10.73
CA ALA A 140 2.83 6.08 -10.68
C ALA A 140 2.81 7.17 -11.77
N ASP A 141 3.98 7.72 -12.14
CA ASP A 141 4.10 8.65 -13.28
C ASP A 141 3.78 7.96 -14.59
N ARG A 142 4.23 6.71 -14.79
CA ARG A 142 3.91 5.93 -15.99
C ARG A 142 2.42 5.63 -16.13
N TRP A 143 1.70 5.44 -15.02
CA TRP A 143 0.25 5.18 -15.06
C TRP A 143 -0.61 6.43 -15.22
N SER A 144 -0.04 7.61 -14.98
CA SER A 144 -0.76 8.89 -15.03
C SER A 144 -0.59 9.63 -16.37
N ASN A 145 0.29 9.13 -17.26
CA ASN A 145 0.54 9.64 -18.61
C ASN A 145 -0.19 8.79 -19.66
#